data_AF-S4P2P4-F1
#
_entry.id   AF-S4P2P4-F1
#
_cell.length_a   1.000
_cell.length_b   1.000
_cell.length_c   1.000
_cell.angle_alpha   90.00
_cell.angle_beta   90.00
_cell.angle_gamma   90.00
#
_symmetry.space_group_name_H-M   'P 1'
#
loop_
_entity.id
_entity.type
_entity.pdbx_description
1 polymer ?
#
loop_
_entity_poly.entity_id
_entity_poly.type
_entity_poly.pdbx_seq_one_letter_code
_entity_poly.pdbx_strand_id
1 'polypeptide(L)'
;MPLVKIDYVVSFSSEDPENPASNLLLPDVKSKWLCNVGESSCSVVLQLKNACKIDSITIGAFHVALIEVLVGLSETPNEPFQVLVPSCVLQAPGEARRGARPE
;
A
#
# COMPACT_ATOMS: atom_id res chain seq x y z
N MET A 1 1.00 6.96 -20.57
CA MET A 1 1.21 5.52 -20.27
C MET A 1 -0.11 4.94 -19.76
N PRO A 2 -0.42 3.67 -20.04
CA PRO A 2 -1.67 3.06 -19.56
C PRO A 2 -1.64 2.85 -18.05
N LEU A 3 -2.77 3.05 -17.39
CA LEU A 3 -2.94 2.74 -15.97
C LEU A 3 -2.83 1.22 -15.75
N VAL A 4 -1.97 0.83 -14.79
CA VAL A 4 -1.83 -0.55 -14.36
C VAL A 4 -3.10 -0.95 -13.60
N LYS A 5 -3.72 -2.07 -14.00
CA LYS A 5 -4.91 -2.60 -13.33
C LYS A 5 -4.51 -3.62 -12.27
N ILE A 6 -4.98 -3.41 -11.05
CA ILE A 6 -4.93 -4.39 -9.96
C ILE A 6 -6.13 -5.32 -10.14
N ASP A 7 -5.93 -6.62 -9.96
CA ASP A 7 -6.95 -7.65 -10.14
C ASP A 7 -7.60 -8.01 -8.80
N TYR A 8 -6.80 -8.46 -7.83
CA TYR A 8 -7.27 -8.81 -6.49
C TYR A 8 -6.18 -8.64 -5.42
N VAL A 9 -6.61 -8.68 -4.15
CA VAL A 9 -5.72 -8.71 -2.98
C VAL A 9 -5.27 -10.15 -2.74
N VAL A 10 -3.97 -10.42 -2.81
CA VAL A 10 -3.39 -11.75 -2.58
C VAL A 10 -3.36 -12.05 -1.07
N SER A 11 -2.87 -11.09 -0.29
CA SER A 11 -2.78 -11.18 1.16
C SER A 11 -2.63 -9.80 1.78
N PHE A 12 -2.90 -9.72 3.08
CA PHE A 12 -2.65 -8.56 3.92
C PHE A 12 -2.20 -9.03 5.31
N SER A 13 -1.45 -8.21 6.03
CA SER A 13 -1.01 -8.53 7.39
C SER A 13 -2.02 -8.11 8.46
N SER A 14 -2.77 -7.04 8.21
CA SER A 14 -3.76 -6.47 9.13
C SER A 14 -4.75 -5.62 8.35
N GLU A 15 -6.02 -5.61 8.78
CA GLU A 15 -7.04 -4.74 8.22
C GLU A 15 -8.09 -4.37 9.27
N ASP A 16 -8.65 -3.18 9.11
CA ASP A 16 -9.83 -2.70 9.83
C ASP A 16 -11.11 -3.20 9.13
N PRO A 17 -12.11 -3.74 9.87
CA PRO A 17 -13.34 -4.26 9.27
C PRO A 17 -14.15 -3.23 8.47
N GLU A 18 -14.10 -1.94 8.82
CA GLU A 18 -14.80 -0.88 8.10
C GLU A 18 -13.99 -0.34 6.91
N ASN A 19 -12.66 -0.53 6.93
CA ASN A 19 -11.73 -0.04 5.91
C ASN A 19 -10.77 -1.17 5.46
N PRO A 20 -11.30 -2.25 4.84
CA PRO A 20 -10.51 -3.44 4.49
C PRO A 20 -9.54 -3.20 3.34
N ALA A 21 -8.58 -4.11 3.14
CA ALA A 21 -7.60 -4.02 2.04
C ALA A 21 -8.24 -4.05 0.65
N SER A 22 -9.40 -4.70 0.52
CA SER A 22 -10.18 -4.76 -0.73
C SER A 22 -10.64 -3.39 -1.23
N ASN A 23 -10.69 -2.37 -0.36
CA ASN A 23 -10.99 -1.00 -0.75
C ASN A 23 -9.99 -0.42 -1.76
N LEU A 24 -8.75 -0.91 -1.79
CA LEU A 24 -7.72 -0.47 -2.75
C LEU A 24 -8.04 -0.88 -4.20
N LEU A 25 -8.97 -1.82 -4.41
CA LEU A 25 -9.44 -2.23 -5.73
C LEU A 25 -10.51 -1.28 -6.27
N LEU A 26 -11.11 -0.45 -5.40
CA LEU A 26 -12.17 0.48 -5.78
C LEU A 26 -11.54 1.72 -6.44
N PRO A 27 -12.14 2.25 -7.52
CA PRO A 27 -11.66 3.47 -8.17
C PRO A 27 -11.99 4.74 -7.37
N ASP A 28 -12.70 4.63 -6.24
CA ASP A 28 -13.13 5.77 -5.43
C ASP A 28 -12.02 6.23 -4.48
N VAL A 29 -11.71 7.54 -4.54
CA VAL A 29 -10.70 8.21 -3.71
C VAL A 29 -11.10 8.26 -2.23
N LYS A 30 -12.39 8.07 -1.91
CA LYS A 30 -12.88 8.06 -0.52
C LYS A 30 -12.63 6.74 0.21
N SER A 31 -12.46 5.66 -0.54
CA SER A 31 -12.20 4.34 0.00
C SER A 31 -10.73 4.22 0.37
N LYS A 32 -10.44 3.76 1.58
CA LYS A 32 -9.09 3.59 2.11
C LYS A 32 -8.94 2.24 2.78
N TRP A 33 -7.71 1.78 2.87
CA TRP A 33 -7.32 0.65 3.69
C TRP A 33 -6.72 1.18 4.99
N LEU A 34 -7.24 0.69 6.13
CA LEU A 34 -6.66 0.91 7.44
C LEU A 34 -6.26 -0.43 8.06
N CYS A 35 -5.29 -0.37 8.95
CA CYS A 35 -4.82 -1.51 9.74
C CYS A 35 -5.45 -1.45 11.13
N ASN A 36 -5.46 -2.57 11.87
CA ASN A 36 -6.01 -2.58 13.22
C ASN A 36 -5.32 -1.56 14.13
N VAL A 37 -6.08 -1.00 15.08
CA VAL A 37 -5.55 -0.01 16.03
C VAL A 37 -4.44 -0.65 16.88
N GLY A 38 -3.30 0.02 16.96
CA GLY A 38 -2.13 -0.44 17.71
C GLY A 38 -1.04 -1.11 16.87
N GLU A 39 -1.31 -1.37 15.58
CA GLU A 39 -0.30 -1.87 14.66
C GLU A 39 0.74 -0.81 14.33
N SER A 40 2.02 -1.18 14.42
CA SER A 40 3.14 -0.28 14.10
C SER A 40 3.50 -0.28 12.61
N SER A 41 3.15 -1.36 11.91
CA SER A 41 3.39 -1.55 10.48
C SER A 41 2.39 -2.53 9.92
N CYS A 42 2.05 -2.39 8.63
CA CYS A 42 1.24 -3.36 7.93
C CYS A 42 1.66 -3.45 6.46
N SER A 43 1.31 -4.58 5.84
CA SER A 43 1.62 -4.86 4.43
C SER A 43 0.41 -5.45 3.71
N VAL A 44 0.34 -5.19 2.42
CA VAL A 44 -0.64 -5.74 1.49
C VAL A 44 0.07 -6.18 0.23
N VAL A 45 -0.33 -7.33 -0.31
CA VAL A 45 0.17 -7.88 -1.58
C VAL A 45 -0.97 -7.82 -2.59
N LEU A 46 -0.73 -7.12 -3.70
CA LEU A 46 -1.72 -6.86 -4.74
C LEU A 46 -1.31 -7.57 -6.03
N GLN A 47 -2.22 -8.36 -6.61
CA GLN A 47 -1.99 -9.01 -7.89
C GLN A 47 -2.31 -8.04 -9.02
N LEU A 48 -1.37 -7.83 -9.94
CA LEU A 48 -1.63 -7.09 -11.17
C LEU A 48 -2.33 -7.98 -12.19
N LYS A 49 -3.23 -7.41 -13.00
CA LYS A 49 -3.95 -8.13 -14.04
C LYS A 49 -3.02 -8.75 -15.09
N ASN A 50 -1.93 -8.06 -15.42
CA ASN A 50 -0.88 -8.55 -16.32
C ASN A 50 0.47 -8.13 -15.76
N ALA A 51 1.50 -8.96 -15.97
CA ALA A 51 2.88 -8.56 -15.75
C ALA A 51 3.21 -7.36 -16.65
N CYS A 52 3.74 -6.28 -16.06
CA CYS A 52 4.08 -5.07 -16.78
C CYS A 52 5.24 -4.32 -16.11
N LYS A 53 5.87 -3.42 -16.86
CA LYS A 53 6.85 -2.49 -16.32
C LYS A 53 6.13 -1.33 -15.65
N ILE A 54 6.44 -1.09 -14.38
CA ILE A 54 5.91 0.03 -13.61
C ILE A 54 6.82 1.25 -13.86
N ASP A 55 6.23 2.33 -14.38
CA ASP A 55 6.95 3.59 -14.65
C ASP A 55 6.81 4.61 -13.52
N SER A 56 5.59 4.75 -13.01
CA SER A 56 5.26 5.69 -11.95
C SER A 56 4.27 5.06 -10.97
N ILE A 57 4.41 5.38 -9.68
CA ILE A 57 3.48 4.96 -8.63
C ILE A 57 2.94 6.21 -7.94
N THR A 58 1.63 6.25 -7.71
CA THR A 58 0.98 7.29 -6.92
C THR A 58 0.27 6.62 -5.76
N ILE A 59 0.55 7.07 -4.53
CA ILE A 59 -0.03 6.50 -3.31
C ILE A 59 -0.63 7.63 -2.48
N GLY A 60 -1.92 7.52 -2.18
CA GLY A 60 -2.59 8.37 -1.20
C GLY A 60 -2.32 7.85 0.20
N ALA A 61 -1.47 8.54 0.96
CA ALA A 61 -1.16 8.15 2.33
C ALA A 61 -2.15 8.78 3.32
N PHE A 62 -2.55 7.99 4.32
CA PHE A 62 -3.42 8.43 5.41
C PHE A 62 -2.81 7.98 6.74
N HIS A 63 -2.29 8.92 7.53
CA HIS A 63 -1.60 8.66 8.81
C HIS A 63 -0.47 7.62 8.73
N VAL A 64 0.33 7.67 7.66
CA VAL A 64 1.50 6.81 7.47
C VAL A 64 2.77 7.65 7.51
N ALA A 65 3.76 7.23 8.30
CA ALA A 65 5.04 7.92 8.40
C ALA A 65 6.03 7.48 7.31
N LEU A 66 6.02 6.18 6.96
CA LEU A 66 6.96 5.57 6.05
C LEU A 66 6.25 4.57 5.14
N ILE A 67 6.66 4.50 3.87
CA ILE A 67 6.16 3.54 2.90
C ILE A 67 7.30 2.91 2.09
N GLU A 68 7.16 1.64 1.76
CA GLU A 68 8.06 0.90 0.87
C GLU A 68 7.22 0.13 -0.15
N VAL A 69 7.70 0.01 -1.39
CA VAL A 69 7.04 -0.78 -2.42
C VAL A 69 8.01 -1.82 -2.96
N LEU A 70 7.60 -3.08 -2.88
CA LEU A 70 8.34 -4.20 -3.42
C LEU A 70 7.54 -4.87 -4.55
N VAL A 71 8.23 -5.55 -5.46
CA VAL A 71 7.67 -6.25 -6.60
C VAL A 71 8.20 -7.66 -6.72
N GLY A 72 7.35 -8.57 -7.21
CA GLY A 72 7.69 -9.98 -7.41
C GLY A 72 6.89 -10.53 -8.59
N LEU A 73 7.30 -11.68 -9.10
CA LEU A 73 6.57 -12.37 -10.16
C LEU A 73 5.71 -13.47 -9.53
N SER A 74 4.43 -13.51 -9.90
CA SER A 74 3.52 -14.57 -9.44
C SER A 74 3.92 -15.97 -9.97
N GLU A 75 4.72 -16.02 -11.03
CA GLU A 75 5.28 -17.27 -11.59
C GLU A 75 6.38 -17.88 -10.69
N THR A 76 7.05 -17.06 -9.88
CA THR A 76 8.13 -17.47 -8.97
C THR A 76 7.82 -17.09 -7.52
N PRO A 77 6.76 -17.65 -6.90
CA PRO A 77 6.27 -17.22 -5.58
C PRO A 77 7.25 -17.47 -4.43
N ASN A 78 8.26 -18.30 -4.64
CA ASN A 78 9.32 -18.58 -3.66
C ASN A 78 10.49 -17.59 -3.74
N GLU A 79 10.55 -16.77 -4.79
CA GLU A 79 11.58 -15.74 -4.89
C GLU A 79 11.21 -14.54 -4.00
N PRO A 80 12.21 -13.91 -3.35
CA PRO A 80 11.95 -12.75 -2.53
C PRO A 80 11.50 -11.57 -3.40
N PHE A 81 10.57 -10.77 -2.87
CA PHE A 81 10.22 -9.50 -3.48
C PHE A 81 11.44 -8.58 -3.57
N GLN A 82 11.54 -7.85 -4.67
CA GLN A 82 12.61 -6.88 -4.93
C GLN A 82 12.09 -5.46 -4.67
N VAL A 83 12.93 -4.62 -4.06
CA VAL A 83 12.57 -3.23 -3.76
C VAL A 83 12.43 -2.44 -5.06
N LEU A 84 11.24 -1.89 -5.31
CA LEU A 84 10.98 -0.97 -6.42
C LEU A 84 11.03 0.49 -5.96
N VAL A 85 10.41 0.78 -4.82
CA VAL A 85 10.49 2.08 -4.16
C VAL A 85 11.08 1.84 -2.77
N PRO A 86 12.29 2.33 -2.48
CA PRO A 86 12.87 2.19 -1.15
C PRO A 86 12.02 2.94 -0.13
N SER A 87 12.19 2.60 1.15
CA SER A 87 11.55 3.27 2.27
C SER A 87 11.57 4.80 2.15
N CYS A 88 10.40 5.39 1.89
CA CYS A 88 10.19 6.83 1.73
C CYS A 88 9.49 7.39 2.98
N VAL A 89 10.05 8.46 3.55
CA VAL A 89 9.46 9.16 4.70
C VAL A 89 8.43 10.17 4.19
N LEU A 90 7.17 9.98 4.59
CA LEU A 90 6.04 10.83 4.21
C LEU A 90 5.67 11.82 5.32
N GLN A 91 5.86 11.44 6.59
CA GLN A 91 5.69 12.33 7.74
C GLN A 91 6.86 12.15 8.70
N ALA A 92 7.35 13.25 9.28
CA ALA A 92 8.40 13.13 10.29
C ALA A 92 7.84 12.46 11.55
N PRO A 93 8.63 11.68 12.32
CA PRO A 93 8.15 11.03 13.54
C PRO A 93 7.60 12.00 14.60
N GLY A 94 8.03 13.26 14.57
CA GLY A 94 7.50 14.33 15.42
C GLY A 94 6.07 14.75 15.06
N GLU A 95 5.71 14.69 13.78
CA GLU A 95 4.40 15.05 13.25
C GLU A 95 3.41 13.89 13.40
N ALA A 96 3.86 12.66 13.13
CA ALA A 96 3.06 11.45 13.31
C ALA A 96 2.55 11.30 14.76
N ARG A 97 3.40 11.60 15.76
CA ARG A 97 3.04 11.50 17.19
C ARG A 97 2.07 12.56 17.67
N ARG A 98 1.98 13.71 17.01
CA ARG A 98 1.09 14.80 17.44
C ARG A 98 -0.34 14.65 16.90
N GLY A 99 -0.57 13.67 16.01
CA GLY A 99 -1.77 13.59 15.19
C GLY A 99 -1.74 14.76 14.22
N ALA A 100 -1.66 14.50 12.91
CA ALA A 100 -1.68 15.56 11.91
C ALA A 100 -2.91 16.46 12.17
N ARG A 101 -2.66 17.69 12.60
CA ARG A 101 -3.70 18.69 12.82
C ARG A 101 -4.29 19.01 11.45
N PRO A 102 -5.59 18.78 11.19
CA PRO A 102 -6.19 19.33 9.99
C PRO A 102 -6.21 20.85 10.14
N GLU A 103 -5.61 21.57 9.20
CA GLU A 103 -5.98 22.97 8.92
C GLU A 103 -7.23 23.01 8.06
#